data_AF-A0A0B6YTD3-F1
#
_entry.id   AF-A0A0B6YTD3-F1
#
_cell.length_a   1.000
_cell.length_b   1.000
_cell.length_c   1.000
_cell.angle_alpha   90.00
_cell.angle_beta   90.00
_cell.angle_gamma   90.00
#
_symmetry.space_group_name_H-M   'P 1'
#
loop_
_entity.id
_entity.type
_entity.pdbx_description
1 polymer ?
#
loop_
_entity_poly.entity_id
_entity_poly.type
_entity_poly.pdbx_seq_one_letter_code
_entity_poly.pdbx_strand_id
1 'polypeptide(L)'
;DEFSLARIQVLVVLISKPMQFARYFCAGVLPDETMYHHYALNVPLYTHFTSPIRRYPDIMVHRLLAASLGYSTTTNKTAELLQKEADYCNDKKQNAKMASDRSSDMYFSIFIKEAG
;
A
#
# COMPACT_ATOMS: atom_id res chain seq x y z
N ASP A 1 23.22 -21.69 -14.82
CA ASP A 1 24.61 -21.50 -14.31
C ASP A 1 24.55 -21.31 -12.79
N GLU A 2 25.68 -21.41 -12.10
CA GLU A 2 25.80 -21.29 -10.63
C GLU A 2 25.23 -19.98 -10.07
N PHE A 3 25.26 -18.89 -10.85
CA PHE A 3 24.84 -17.56 -10.44
C PHE A 3 23.43 -17.18 -10.89
N SER A 4 22.70 -18.11 -11.49
CA SER A 4 21.40 -17.81 -12.11
C SER A 4 20.39 -17.27 -11.09
N LEU A 5 20.41 -17.80 -9.86
CA LEU A 5 19.55 -17.31 -8.77
C LEU A 5 19.95 -15.91 -8.30
N ALA A 6 21.24 -15.64 -8.12
CA ALA A 6 21.73 -14.32 -7.73
C ALA A 6 21.39 -13.27 -8.78
N ARG A 7 21.54 -13.60 -10.07
CA ARG A 7 21.17 -12.73 -11.19
C ARG A 7 19.68 -12.41 -11.20
N ILE A 8 18.82 -13.39 -10.92
CA ILE A 8 17.38 -13.15 -10.79
C ILE A 8 17.09 -12.14 -9.67
N GLN A 9 17.71 -12.27 -8.50
CA GLN A 9 17.50 -11.32 -7.39
C GLN A 9 17.93 -9.90 -7.75
N VAL A 10 19.09 -9.75 -8.39
CA VAL A 10 19.56 -8.45 -8.88
C VAL A 10 18.58 -7.86 -9.88
N LEU A 11 18.12 -8.65 -10.85
CA LEU A 11 17.15 -8.21 -11.85
C LEU A 11 15.84 -7.78 -11.20
N VAL A 12 15.31 -8.55 -10.25
CA VAL A 12 14.07 -8.21 -9.51
C VAL A 12 14.20 -6.84 -8.84
N VAL A 13 15.32 -6.57 -8.16
CA VAL A 13 15.55 -5.26 -7.53
C VAL A 13 15.62 -4.15 -8.57
N LEU A 14 16.34 -4.37 -9.68
CA LEU A 14 16.50 -3.36 -10.73
C LEU A 14 15.18 -3.03 -11.43
N ILE A 15 14.35 -4.03 -11.74
CA ILE A 15 13.05 -3.83 -12.41
C ILE A 15 11.97 -3.29 -11.46
N SER A 16 12.11 -3.49 -10.14
CA SER A 16 11.20 -2.91 -9.16
C SER A 16 11.47 -1.43 -8.87
N LYS A 17 12.70 -0.93 -9.10
CA LYS A 17 13.05 0.49 -8.87
C LYS A 17 12.19 1.51 -9.65
N PRO A 18 11.90 1.33 -10.96
CA PRO A 18 11.07 2.27 -11.70
C PRO A 18 9.56 2.10 -11.43
N MET A 19 9.13 1.07 -10.68
CA MET A 19 7.72 0.87 -10.37
C MET A 19 7.19 1.98 -9.46
N GLN A 20 5.98 2.46 -9.75
CA GLN A 20 5.31 3.43 -8.91
C GLN A 20 4.70 2.75 -7.67
N PHE A 21 4.68 3.48 -6.55
CA PHE A 21 4.01 3.00 -5.34
C PHE A 21 2.50 2.93 -5.55
N ALA A 22 1.89 1.81 -5.15
CA ALA A 22 0.44 1.71 -5.08
C ALA A 22 -0.12 2.70 -4.05
N ARG A 23 -1.15 3.46 -4.47
CA ARG A 23 -1.81 4.50 -3.69
C ARG A 23 -3.26 4.15 -3.42
N TYR A 24 -3.75 4.50 -2.24
CA TYR A 24 -5.18 4.60 -1.97
C TYR A 24 -5.74 5.85 -2.62
N PHE A 25 -6.97 5.76 -3.12
CA PHE A 25 -7.71 6.89 -3.68
C PHE A 25 -9.22 6.68 -3.46
N CYS A 26 -9.98 7.76 -3.53
CA CYS A 26 -11.44 7.71 -3.58
C CYS A 26 -11.89 7.61 -5.04
N ALA A 27 -12.76 6.63 -5.35
CA ALA A 27 -13.26 6.43 -6.71
C ALA A 27 -13.87 7.71 -7.30
N GLY A 28 -14.67 8.45 -6.51
CA GLY A 28 -15.33 9.68 -6.98
C GLY A 28 -14.42 10.85 -7.36
N VAL A 29 -13.10 10.76 -7.17
CA VAL A 29 -12.14 11.83 -7.53
C VAL A 29 -11.43 11.57 -8.85
N LEU A 30 -11.29 10.31 -9.25
CA LEU A 30 -10.60 9.97 -10.49
C LEU A 30 -11.57 10.01 -11.68
N PRO A 31 -11.23 10.71 -12.78
CA PRO A 31 -12.12 10.91 -13.92
C PRO A 31 -12.38 9.66 -14.76
N ASP A 32 -11.49 8.66 -14.72
CA ASP A 32 -11.57 7.47 -15.55
C ASP A 32 -11.28 6.19 -14.73
N GLU A 33 -12.13 5.18 -14.91
CA GLU A 33 -12.02 3.88 -14.25
C GLU A 33 -10.80 3.08 -14.74
N THR A 34 -10.28 3.37 -15.95
CA THR A 34 -9.05 2.70 -16.42
C THR A 34 -7.87 2.94 -15.48
N MET A 35 -7.89 4.04 -14.73
CA MET A 35 -6.86 4.39 -13.75
C MET A 35 -6.96 3.59 -12.44
N TYR A 36 -8.00 2.79 -12.25
CA TYR A 36 -8.19 1.99 -11.02
C TYR A 36 -7.40 0.68 -11.08
N HIS A 37 -6.90 0.35 -12.27
CA HIS A 37 -6.21 -0.90 -12.54
C HIS A 37 -4.95 -1.07 -11.68
N HIS A 38 -4.83 -2.20 -11.00
CA HIS A 38 -3.68 -2.52 -10.19
C HIS A 38 -2.61 -3.24 -11.02
N TYR A 39 -1.68 -2.47 -11.59
CA TYR A 39 -0.64 -2.95 -12.52
C TYR A 39 0.05 -4.27 -12.09
N ALA A 40 0.59 -4.33 -10.88
CA ALA A 40 1.36 -5.50 -10.42
C ALA A 40 0.50 -6.75 -10.16
N LEU A 41 -0.81 -6.59 -9.97
CA LEU A 41 -1.74 -7.71 -9.74
C LEU A 41 -2.55 -8.04 -11.00
N ASN A 42 -2.47 -7.20 -12.03
CA ASN A 42 -3.22 -7.32 -13.27
C ASN A 42 -4.74 -7.49 -13.05
N VAL A 43 -5.32 -6.66 -12.18
CA VAL A 43 -6.77 -6.67 -11.88
C VAL A 43 -7.36 -5.25 -12.02
N PRO A 44 -8.62 -5.13 -12.47
CA PRO A 44 -9.24 -3.82 -12.72
C PRO A 44 -9.56 -3.05 -11.43
N LEU A 45 -9.85 -3.77 -10.33
CA LEU A 45 -10.24 -3.18 -9.06
C LEU A 45 -9.51 -3.90 -7.92
N TYR A 46 -9.04 -3.13 -6.94
CA TYR A 46 -8.42 -3.68 -5.75
C TYR A 46 -8.60 -2.74 -4.56
N THR A 47 -8.76 -3.31 -3.37
CA THR A 47 -8.76 -2.56 -2.11
C THR A 47 -8.25 -3.43 -0.96
N HIS A 48 -7.84 -2.80 0.14
CA HIS A 48 -7.46 -3.51 1.35
C HIS A 48 -8.65 -3.66 2.31
N PHE A 49 -8.85 -4.87 2.82
CA PHE A 49 -9.95 -5.21 3.74
C PHE A 49 -9.53 -6.15 4.90
N THR A 50 -8.52 -6.99 4.69
CA THR A 50 -8.22 -8.14 5.55
C THR A 50 -7.47 -7.82 6.85
N SER A 51 -7.12 -6.57 7.14
CA SER A 51 -6.29 -6.21 8.31
C SER A 51 -6.70 -4.90 9.00
N PRO A 52 -7.97 -4.74 9.42
CA PRO A 52 -8.49 -3.51 10.04
C PRO A 52 -7.76 -3.12 11.34
N ILE A 53 -7.19 -4.07 12.07
CA ILE A 53 -6.47 -3.79 13.32
C ILE A 53 -5.20 -2.94 13.09
N ARG A 54 -4.55 -3.11 11.94
CA ARG A 54 -3.22 -2.52 11.66
C ARG A 54 -3.19 -1.59 10.44
N ARG A 55 -4.33 -1.38 9.77
CA ARG A 55 -4.45 -0.51 8.59
C ARG A 55 -5.79 0.22 8.65
N TYR A 56 -5.73 1.55 8.73
CA TYR A 56 -6.93 2.39 8.72
C TYR A 56 -7.76 2.30 7.42
N PRO A 57 -7.18 2.16 6.21
CA PRO A 57 -7.94 1.97 4.98
C PRO A 57 -8.90 0.77 5.06
N ASP A 58 -8.47 -0.34 5.65
CA ASP A 58 -9.33 -1.50 5.87
C ASP A 58 -10.53 -1.15 6.75
N ILE A 59 -10.36 -0.36 7.82
CA ILE A 59 -11.48 0.11 8.67
C ILE A 59 -12.49 0.91 7.83
N MET A 60 -12.03 1.78 6.92
CA MET A 60 -12.92 2.52 6.03
C MET A 60 -13.71 1.57 5.12
N VAL A 61 -13.04 0.58 4.52
CA VAL A 61 -13.70 -0.41 3.65
C VAL A 61 -14.68 -1.28 4.44
N HIS A 62 -14.34 -1.69 5.67
CA HIS A 62 -15.26 -2.41 6.56
C HIS A 62 -16.54 -1.61 6.83
N ARG A 63 -16.43 -0.29 7.09
CA ARG A 63 -17.59 0.60 7.26
C ARG A 63 -18.40 0.74 5.97
N LEU A 64 -17.74 0.88 4.82
CA LEU A 64 -18.41 0.97 3.52
C LEU A 64 -19.17 -0.32 3.18
N LEU A 65 -18.55 -1.48 3.45
CA LEU A 65 -19.18 -2.78 3.24
C LEU A 65 -20.38 -2.99 4.17
N ALA A 66 -20.26 -2.61 5.44
CA ALA A 66 -21.37 -2.65 6.38
C ALA A 66 -22.54 -1.79 5.90
N ALA A 67 -22.26 -0.59 5.39
CA ALA A 67 -23.29 0.27 4.81
C ALA A 67 -23.91 -0.32 3.53
N SER A 68 -23.13 -0.92 2.64
CA SER A 68 -23.65 -1.56 1.42
C SER A 68 -24.52 -2.78 1.70
N LEU A 69 -24.31 -3.44 2.85
CA LEU A 69 -25.11 -4.57 3.33
C LEU A 69 -26.31 -4.13 4.18
N GLY A 70 -26.48 -2.82 4.44
CA GLY A 70 -27.58 -2.30 5.26
C GLY A 70 -27.39 -2.44 6.77
N TYR A 71 -26.19 -2.80 7.24
CA TYR A 71 -25.88 -2.89 8.67
C TYR A 71 -25.59 -1.53 9.31
N SER A 72 -25.31 -0.49 8.50
CA SER A 72 -25.09 0.87 8.95
C SER A 72 -25.52 1.89 7.89
N THR A 73 -25.60 3.16 8.26
CA THR A 73 -25.83 4.24 7.29
C THR A 73 -24.57 4.53 6.47
N THR A 74 -24.76 5.01 5.24
CA THR A 74 -23.67 5.47 4.37
C THR A 74 -22.94 6.66 4.99
N THR A 75 -21.68 6.84 4.60
CA THR A 75 -20.88 8.02 4.99
C THR A 75 -21.47 9.31 4.39
N ASN A 76 -21.58 10.37 5.19
CA ASN A 76 -21.96 11.70 4.72
C ASN A 76 -20.77 12.54 4.22
N LYS A 77 -19.59 11.92 4.07
CA LYS A 77 -18.37 12.62 3.62
C LYS A 77 -18.39 12.81 2.11
N THR A 78 -17.91 13.98 1.67
CA THR A 78 -17.70 14.26 0.24
C THR A 78 -16.51 13.46 -0.31
N ALA A 79 -16.44 13.30 -1.62
CA ALA A 79 -15.36 12.56 -2.29
C ALA A 79 -13.97 13.18 -2.00
N GLU A 80 -13.89 14.51 -1.93
CA GLU A 80 -12.66 15.25 -1.65
C GLU A 80 -12.15 15.00 -0.22
N LEU A 81 -13.07 14.93 0.74
CA LEU A 81 -12.71 14.60 2.13
C LEU A 81 -12.20 13.17 2.24
N LEU A 82 -12.85 12.22 1.56
CA LEU A 82 -12.39 10.83 1.51
C LEU A 82 -11.03 10.68 0.82
N GLN A 83 -10.79 11.45 -0.24
CA GLN A 83 -9.49 11.49 -0.91
C GLN A 83 -8.40 12.02 0.02
N LYS A 84 -8.69 13.08 0.80
CA LYS A 84 -7.75 13.60 1.80
C LYS A 84 -7.39 12.56 2.87
N GLU A 85 -8.36 11.76 3.30
CA GLU A 85 -8.10 10.63 4.22
C GLU A 85 -7.25 9.53 3.56
N ALA A 86 -7.50 9.24 2.28
CA ALA A 86 -6.71 8.29 1.50
C ALA A 86 -5.25 8.76 1.34
N ASP A 87 -5.03 10.04 1.05
CA ASP A 87 -3.70 10.63 0.94
C ASP A 87 -2.95 10.62 2.28
N TYR A 88 -3.63 10.92 3.39
CA TYR A 88 -3.04 10.77 4.72
C TYR A 88 -2.60 9.33 4.99
N CYS A 89 -3.41 8.34 4.57
CA CYS A 89 -3.05 6.94 4.69
C CYS A 89 -1.86 6.55 3.81
N ASN A 90 -1.74 7.14 2.61
CA ASN A 90 -0.59 6.96 1.72
C ASN A 90 0.69 7.46 2.38
N ASP A 91 0.67 8.67 2.95
CA ASP A 91 1.83 9.26 3.63
C ASP A 91 2.25 8.42 4.83
N LYS A 92 1.29 7.97 5.65
CA LYS A 92 1.59 7.10 6.80
C LYS A 92 2.14 5.74 6.38
N LYS A 93 1.62 5.14 5.30
CA LYS A 93 2.17 3.91 4.72
C LYS A 93 3.63 4.09 4.30
N GLN A 94 3.95 5.17 3.59
CA GLN A 94 5.31 5.43 3.13
C GLN A 94 6.26 5.67 4.31
N ASN A 95 5.85 6.47 5.30
CA ASN A 95 6.62 6.71 6.51
C ASN A 95 6.86 5.42 7.31
N ALA A 96 5.85 4.56 7.44
CA ALA A 96 5.99 3.27 8.11
C ALA A 96 7.00 2.36 7.40
N LYS A 97 6.97 2.31 6.05
CA LYS A 97 7.94 1.54 5.27
C LYS A 97 9.37 2.06 5.47
N MET A 98 9.56 3.38 5.35
CA MET A 98 10.87 4.00 5.56
C MET A 98 11.43 3.75 6.96
N ALA A 99 10.59 3.84 8.00
CA ALA A 99 11.00 3.55 9.37
C ALA A 99 11.41 2.08 9.54
N SER A 100 10.64 1.15 8.97
CA SER A 100 10.94 -0.29 9.00
C SER A 100 12.27 -0.61 8.30
N ASP A 101 12.52 0.01 7.15
CA ASP A 101 13.75 -0.21 6.38
C ASP A 101 14.96 0.32 7.14
N ARG A 102 14.90 1.57 7.62
CA ARG A 102 15.97 2.17 8.41
C ARG A 102 16.26 1.41 9.70
N SER A 103 15.22 0.86 10.34
CA SER A 103 15.40 0.01 11.52
C SER A 103 16.20 -1.24 11.15
N SER A 104 15.87 -1.89 10.03
CA SER A 104 16.57 -3.08 9.56
C SER A 104 18.04 -2.77 9.24
N ASP A 105 18.30 -1.66 8.54
CA ASP A 105 19.66 -1.20 8.21
C ASP A 105 20.49 -0.91 9.47
N MET A 106 19.88 -0.27 10.47
CA MET A 106 20.54 0.05 11.74
C MET A 106 20.96 -1.23 12.47
N TYR A 107 20.04 -2.18 12.65
CA TYR A 107 20.35 -3.44 13.33
C TYR A 107 21.33 -4.31 12.55
N PHE A 108 21.26 -4.29 11.22
CA PHE A 108 22.26 -4.96 10.37
C PHE A 108 23.66 -4.34 10.53
N SER A 109 23.74 -3.01 10.62
CA SER A 109 25.01 -2.30 10.85
C SER A 109 25.60 -2.64 12.23
N ILE A 110 24.75 -2.71 13.27
CA ILE A 110 25.16 -3.15 14.61
C ILE A 110 25.67 -4.60 14.55
N PHE A 111 24.95 -5.48 13.88
CA PHE A 111 25.35 -6.87 13.72
C PHE A 111 26.73 -7.02 13.08
N ILE A 112 27.00 -6.29 11.99
CA ILE A 112 28.32 -6.28 11.34
C ILE A 112 29.41 -5.82 12.32
N LYS A 113 29.12 -4.79 13.13
CA LYS A 113 30.09 -4.26 14.10
C LYS A 113 30.43 -5.27 15.20
N GLU A 114 29.45 -6.03 15.68
CA GLU A 114 29.64 -6.96 16.80
C GLU A 114 30.15 -8.34 16.36
N ALA A 115 29.83 -8.77 15.14
CA ALA A 115 30.17 -10.09 14.61
C ALA A 115 31.33 -10.09 13.58
N GLY A 116 31.79 -8.90 13.17
CA GLY A 116 32.90 -8.70 12.23
C GLY A 116 34.26 -8.52 12.89
#